data_AF-A0A965CL94-F1
#
_entry.id   AF-A0A965CL94-F1
#
_cell.length_a   1.000
_cell.length_b   1.000
_cell.length_c   1.000
_cell.angle_alpha   90.00
_cell.angle_beta   90.00
_cell.angle_gamma   90.00
#
_symmetry.space_group_name_H-M   'P 1'
#
loop_
_entity.id
_entity.type
_entity.pdbx_description
1 polymer ?
#
loop_
_entity_poly.entity_id
_entity_poly.type
_entity_poly.pdbx_seq_one_letter_code
_entity_poly.pdbx_strand_id
1 'polypeptide(L)'
;MIDFSRIIPSPRITSRQKAIKQHQCVIIPQMHFVECTVNRFYESNSMIHRSVLVGSALLLATAALAASPIADRQAVMKSFGGATKPLAAMLKGEKPFSLDDVKKSLATYAEGNAKFVTLFPKGSEKGENTEASPKIWSDAAGFKAANEKFKTEVAAAQASIKDEASFKATIPALLKNCGACHEAYRVKD
;
A
#
# COMPACT_ATOMS: atom_id res chain seq x y z
N MET A 1 -13.51 55.00 -12.23
CA MET A 1 -13.40 55.60 -10.89
C MET A 1 -14.69 55.32 -10.13
N ILE A 2 -14.70 54.32 -9.25
CA ILE A 2 -15.47 54.31 -8.00
C ILE A 2 -14.64 53.50 -7.00
N ASP A 3 -14.23 54.18 -5.94
CA ASP A 3 -13.41 53.73 -4.82
C ASP A 3 -14.28 52.96 -3.81
N PHE A 4 -13.85 51.78 -3.39
CA PHE A 4 -14.53 50.96 -2.38
C PHE A 4 -13.59 50.59 -1.22
N SER A 5 -12.67 51.50 -0.88
CA SER A 5 -11.97 51.44 0.40
C SER A 5 -12.85 52.06 1.48
N ARG A 6 -13.51 51.25 2.32
CA ARG A 6 -13.60 51.45 3.78
C ARG A 6 -14.54 50.45 4.48
N ILE A 7 -13.92 49.74 5.43
CA ILE A 7 -14.42 49.45 6.78
C ILE A 7 -15.59 48.46 6.88
N ILE A 8 -15.25 47.19 7.17
CA ILE A 8 -16.12 46.31 7.95
C ILE A 8 -15.25 45.59 9.02
N PRO A 9 -15.65 45.62 10.31
CA PRO A 9 -14.86 45.13 11.44
C PRO A 9 -14.82 43.60 11.53
N SER A 10 -13.69 43.08 12.01
CA SER A 10 -13.46 41.67 12.34
C SER A 10 -14.37 41.20 13.49
N PRO A 11 -15.09 40.06 13.35
CA PRO A 11 -15.82 39.48 14.46
C PRO A 11 -14.90 38.70 15.41
N ARG A 12 -14.97 39.11 16.67
CA ARG A 12 -14.38 38.54 17.87
C ARG A 12 -14.75 37.06 18.05
N ILE A 13 -13.75 36.18 18.06
CA ILE A 13 -13.88 34.76 18.41
C ILE A 13 -14.16 34.64 19.91
N THR A 14 -15.41 34.37 20.28
CA THR A 14 -15.77 33.97 21.64
C THR A 14 -15.78 32.44 21.75
N SER A 15 -15.05 31.93 22.74
CA SER A 15 -14.87 30.52 23.08
C SER A 15 -16.20 29.83 23.43
N ARG A 16 -16.90 29.24 22.45
CA ARG A 16 -18.01 28.30 22.70
C ARG A 16 -18.39 27.51 21.44
N GLN A 17 -17.48 26.68 20.92
CA GLN A 17 -17.82 25.62 19.96
C GLN A 17 -17.13 24.32 20.37
N LYS A 18 -17.78 23.60 21.27
CA LYS A 18 -17.62 22.15 21.41
C LYS A 18 -19.01 21.58 21.63
N ALA A 19 -19.34 20.52 20.90
CA ALA A 19 -20.60 19.79 20.88
C ALA A 19 -21.66 20.26 19.86
N ILE A 20 -21.42 19.97 18.58
CA ILE A 20 -22.48 19.54 17.66
C ILE A 20 -21.91 18.38 16.84
N LYS A 21 -22.05 17.15 17.35
CA LYS A 21 -21.81 15.94 16.55
C LYS A 21 -23.12 15.62 15.85
N GLN A 22 -23.15 15.86 14.55
CA GLN A 22 -24.25 15.56 13.65
C GLN A 22 -24.56 14.06 13.68
N HIS A 23 -25.78 13.74 14.10
CA HIS A 23 -26.45 12.52 13.70
C HIS A 23 -27.07 12.77 12.34
N GLN A 24 -26.61 12.04 11.32
CA GLN A 24 -27.39 11.91 10.08
C GLN A 24 -27.31 10.47 9.57
N CYS A 25 -28.45 9.81 9.76
CA CYS A 25 -29.07 8.76 8.97
C CYS A 25 -28.32 8.30 7.71
N VAL A 26 -27.97 7.01 7.66
CA VAL A 26 -27.86 6.27 6.40
C VAL A 26 -28.84 5.10 6.45
N ILE A 27 -29.70 5.10 5.45
CA ILE A 27 -30.66 4.06 5.10
C ILE A 27 -29.89 2.81 4.66
N ILE A 28 -30.09 1.68 5.32
CA ILE A 28 -29.69 0.35 4.81
C ILE A 28 -30.91 -0.57 4.88
N PRO A 29 -31.36 -1.11 3.73
CA PRO A 29 -32.51 -2.01 3.68
C PRO A 29 -32.08 -3.47 3.89
N GLN A 30 -32.93 -4.20 4.64
CA GLN A 30 -33.07 -5.67 4.65
C GLN A 30 -31.88 -6.52 5.15
N MET A 31 -31.79 -6.75 6.47
CA MET A 31 -31.56 -8.11 6.99
C MET A 31 -32.37 -8.31 8.26
N HIS A 32 -33.35 -9.22 8.17
CA HIS A 32 -33.92 -9.92 9.31
C HIS A 32 -32.78 -10.53 10.12
N PHE A 33 -32.76 -10.32 11.43
CA PHE A 33 -33.01 -11.39 12.40
C PHE A 33 -33.22 -10.75 13.77
N VAL A 34 -34.45 -10.93 14.22
CA VAL A 34 -34.94 -10.72 15.57
C VAL A 34 -34.31 -11.79 16.44
N GLU A 35 -33.63 -11.41 17.52
CA GLU A 35 -33.66 -12.24 18.74
C GLU A 35 -33.90 -11.35 19.96
N CYS A 36 -35.13 -11.48 20.42
CA CYS A 36 -35.68 -10.99 21.66
C CYS A 36 -35.36 -12.03 22.73
N THR A 37 -34.55 -11.73 23.74
CA THR A 37 -34.66 -12.45 25.03
C THR A 37 -34.31 -11.54 26.21
N VAL A 38 -35.38 -10.93 26.71
CA VAL A 38 -35.75 -10.79 28.13
C VAL A 38 -34.62 -10.52 29.13
N ASN A 39 -34.43 -9.25 29.43
CA ASN A 39 -33.77 -8.74 30.62
C ASN A 39 -34.58 -9.14 31.87
N ARG A 40 -34.10 -10.08 32.69
CA ARG A 40 -34.69 -10.37 34.01
C ARG A 40 -33.86 -9.74 35.12
N PHE A 41 -34.49 -8.71 35.68
CA PHE A 41 -34.30 -8.13 37.02
C PHE A 41 -33.78 -9.14 38.07
N TYR A 42 -32.69 -8.81 38.74
CA TYR A 42 -32.41 -9.32 40.09
C TYR A 42 -31.70 -8.24 40.91
N GLU A 43 -32.49 -7.49 41.69
CA GLU A 43 -32.00 -6.78 42.86
C GLU A 43 -31.67 -7.81 43.96
N SER A 44 -30.50 -7.72 44.56
CA SER A 44 -30.40 -7.92 46.00
C SER A 44 -29.30 -7.04 46.59
N ASN A 45 -29.74 -6.19 47.51
CA ASN A 45 -28.94 -5.29 48.32
C ASN A 45 -28.66 -6.01 49.65
N SER A 46 -27.41 -6.34 49.99
CA SER A 46 -26.95 -6.42 51.39
C SER A 46 -25.44 -6.66 51.53
N MET A 47 -24.77 -5.61 52.02
CA MET A 47 -23.67 -5.60 53.00
C MET A 47 -22.36 -6.39 52.76
N ILE A 48 -21.32 -5.59 52.46
CA ILE A 48 -20.02 -5.48 53.18
C ILE A 48 -19.38 -6.80 53.64
N HIS A 49 -18.27 -7.20 53.01
CA HIS A 49 -17.06 -7.62 53.73
C HIS A 49 -15.80 -7.29 52.93
N ARG A 50 -14.90 -6.54 53.58
CA ARG A 50 -13.58 -6.11 53.11
C ARG A 50 -12.68 -7.34 52.99
N SER A 51 -12.12 -7.65 51.81
CA SER A 51 -10.91 -8.46 51.59
C SER A 51 -10.60 -8.51 50.07
N VAL A 52 -9.57 -7.79 49.59
CA VAL A 52 -8.22 -8.33 49.27
C VAL A 52 -8.16 -9.10 47.94
N LEU A 53 -7.42 -8.50 46.99
CA LEU A 53 -6.63 -9.09 45.88
C LEU A 53 -7.34 -10.04 44.89
N VAL A 54 -7.46 -9.60 43.62
CA VAL A 54 -6.62 -10.00 42.47
C VAL A 54 -7.31 -9.42 41.23
N GLY A 55 -6.74 -8.34 40.69
CA GLY A 55 -7.16 -7.77 39.42
C GLY A 55 -6.60 -8.61 38.27
N SER A 56 -7.37 -9.60 37.81
CA SER A 56 -7.07 -10.33 36.58
C SER A 56 -7.47 -9.47 35.38
N ALA A 57 -6.61 -8.52 35.00
CA ALA A 57 -6.72 -7.84 33.73
C ALA A 57 -6.43 -8.85 32.60
N LEU A 58 -7.48 -9.37 31.97
CA LEU A 58 -7.35 -10.06 30.68
C LEU A 58 -6.81 -9.05 29.67
N LEU A 59 -5.51 -9.14 29.38
CA LEU A 59 -4.91 -8.56 28.19
C LEU A 59 -5.46 -9.33 26.98
N LEU A 60 -6.54 -8.82 26.40
CA LEU A 60 -6.88 -9.12 25.01
C LEU A 60 -5.76 -8.53 24.14
N ALA A 61 -4.73 -9.33 23.87
CA ALA A 61 -3.79 -9.06 22.81
C ALA A 61 -4.57 -9.17 21.49
N THR A 62 -5.11 -8.05 21.02
CA THR A 62 -5.42 -7.90 19.60
C THR A 62 -4.10 -8.07 18.86
N ALA A 63 -3.90 -9.24 18.25
CA ALA A 63 -2.88 -9.43 17.25
C ALA A 63 -3.19 -8.43 16.12
N ALA A 64 -2.54 -7.28 16.15
CA ALA A 64 -2.41 -6.47 14.97
C ALA A 64 -1.79 -7.38 13.92
N LEU A 65 -2.47 -7.59 12.80
CA LEU A 65 -1.85 -8.10 11.59
C LEU A 65 -0.69 -7.16 11.29
N ALA A 66 0.51 -7.51 11.73
CA ALA A 66 1.69 -6.70 11.49
C ALA A 66 1.91 -6.72 9.98
N ALA A 67 1.78 -5.56 9.33
CA ALA A 67 2.17 -5.40 7.94
C ALA A 67 3.65 -5.79 7.85
N SER A 68 3.95 -6.86 7.11
CA SER A 68 5.33 -7.28 6.89
C SER A 68 5.90 -6.56 5.67
N PRO A 69 6.96 -5.75 5.81
CA PRO A 69 7.62 -5.14 4.67
C PRO A 69 8.21 -6.21 3.72
N ILE A 70 8.49 -7.41 4.22
CA ILE A 70 8.97 -8.54 3.42
C ILE A 70 7.84 -9.10 2.55
N ALA A 71 6.68 -9.38 3.13
CA ALA A 71 5.51 -9.80 2.36
C ALA A 71 5.09 -8.74 1.32
N ASP A 72 5.12 -7.44 1.69
CA ASP A 72 4.76 -6.35 0.80
C ASP A 72 5.71 -6.23 -0.41
N ARG A 73 7.03 -6.31 -0.19
CA ARG A 73 7.99 -6.24 -1.31
C ARG A 73 7.91 -7.48 -2.20
N GLN A 74 7.66 -8.66 -1.62
CA GLN A 74 7.43 -9.89 -2.39
C GLN A 74 6.16 -9.78 -3.24
N ALA A 75 5.08 -9.20 -2.70
CA ALA A 75 3.85 -8.96 -3.46
C ALA A 75 4.08 -7.98 -4.63
N VAL A 76 4.84 -6.91 -4.42
CA VAL A 76 5.23 -5.99 -5.50
C VAL A 76 6.03 -6.72 -6.58
N MET A 77 7.05 -7.49 -6.22
CA MET A 77 7.85 -8.25 -7.19
C MET A 77 7.04 -9.33 -7.91
N LYS A 78 6.08 -9.98 -7.23
CA LYS A 78 5.15 -10.92 -7.84
C LYS A 78 4.23 -10.23 -8.86
N SER A 79 3.75 -9.02 -8.55
CA SER A 79 2.96 -8.22 -9.48
C SER A 79 3.75 -7.85 -10.73
N PHE A 80 5.04 -7.53 -10.58
CA PHE A 80 5.93 -7.26 -11.70
C PHE A 80 6.13 -8.50 -12.56
N GLY A 81 6.37 -9.65 -11.95
CA GLY A 81 6.43 -10.93 -12.68
C GLY A 81 5.14 -11.23 -13.44
N GLY A 82 3.98 -10.95 -12.84
CA GLY A 82 2.67 -11.06 -13.49
C GLY A 82 2.52 -10.13 -14.69
N ALA A 83 2.92 -8.86 -14.55
CA ALA A 83 2.91 -7.86 -15.61
C ALA A 83 3.88 -8.17 -16.75
N THR A 84 5.02 -8.80 -16.46
CA THR A 84 6.02 -9.18 -17.47
C THR A 84 5.56 -10.32 -18.37
N LYS A 85 4.79 -11.28 -17.84
CA LYS A 85 4.33 -12.47 -18.59
C LYS A 85 3.69 -12.14 -19.95
N PRO A 86 2.66 -11.27 -20.04
CA PRO A 86 2.05 -10.93 -21.32
C PRO A 86 3.05 -10.20 -22.25
N LEU A 87 3.94 -9.36 -21.71
CA LEU A 87 4.97 -8.69 -22.52
C LEU A 87 5.94 -9.70 -23.13
N ALA A 88 6.39 -10.67 -22.34
CA ALA A 88 7.27 -11.73 -22.81
C ALA A 88 6.60 -12.61 -23.88
N ALA A 89 5.32 -12.96 -23.68
CA ALA A 89 4.55 -13.71 -24.68
C ALA A 89 4.41 -12.94 -26.00
N MET A 90 4.17 -11.62 -25.95
CA MET A 90 4.13 -10.76 -27.15
C MET A 90 5.49 -10.65 -27.83
N LEU A 91 6.59 -10.52 -27.07
CA LEU A 91 7.94 -10.48 -27.64
C LEU A 91 8.32 -11.79 -28.35
N LYS A 92 7.86 -12.93 -27.81
CA LYS A 92 8.09 -14.26 -28.39
C LYS A 92 7.14 -14.61 -29.54
N GLY A 93 6.11 -13.79 -29.78
CA GLY A 93 5.07 -14.08 -30.77
C GLY A 93 4.05 -15.14 -30.34
N GLU A 94 4.06 -15.55 -29.08
CA GLU A 94 3.09 -16.51 -28.50
C GLU A 94 1.71 -15.85 -28.27
N LYS A 95 1.68 -14.52 -28.19
CA LYS A 95 0.47 -13.71 -28.04
C LYS A 95 0.52 -12.54 -29.04
N PRO A 96 -0.60 -12.18 -29.70
CA PRO A 96 -0.67 -10.99 -30.53
C PRO A 96 -0.42 -9.72 -29.72
N PHE A 97 0.19 -8.72 -30.36
CA PHE A 97 0.44 -7.41 -29.75
C PHE A 97 -0.87 -6.77 -29.27
N SER A 98 -0.88 -6.32 -28.02
CA SER A 98 -1.99 -5.57 -27.43
C SER A 98 -1.42 -4.36 -26.70
N LEU A 99 -1.66 -3.16 -27.25
CA LEU A 99 -1.20 -1.91 -26.63
C LEU A 99 -1.80 -1.72 -25.23
N ASP A 100 -3.05 -2.17 -25.02
CA ASP A 100 -3.72 -2.07 -23.72
C ASP A 100 -3.05 -2.95 -22.66
N ASP A 101 -2.66 -4.18 -23.04
CA ASP A 101 -1.93 -5.07 -22.13
C ASP A 101 -0.54 -4.49 -21.81
N VAL A 102 0.14 -3.88 -22.79
CA VAL A 102 1.41 -3.18 -22.57
C VAL A 102 1.24 -2.03 -21.58
N LYS A 103 0.25 -1.16 -21.78
CA LYS A 103 -0.03 -0.03 -20.89
C LYS A 103 -0.36 -0.49 -19.47
N LYS A 104 -1.16 -1.55 -19.30
CA LYS A 104 -1.49 -2.13 -17.99
C LYS A 104 -0.24 -2.67 -17.27
N SER A 105 0.64 -3.36 -18.00
CA SER A 105 1.90 -3.84 -17.42
C SER A 105 2.81 -2.69 -16.99
N LEU A 106 2.97 -1.66 -17.82
CA LEU A 106 3.76 -0.49 -17.49
C LEU A 106 3.19 0.30 -16.31
N ALA A 107 1.87 0.41 -16.19
CA ALA A 107 1.21 1.02 -15.04
C ALA A 107 1.50 0.24 -13.74
N THR A 108 1.41 -1.09 -13.79
CA THR A 108 1.79 -1.96 -12.66
C THR A 108 3.22 -1.70 -12.21
N TYR A 109 4.17 -1.57 -13.15
CA TYR A 109 5.55 -1.23 -12.82
C TYR A 109 5.68 0.14 -12.16
N ALA A 110 5.05 1.17 -12.71
CA ALA A 110 5.12 2.52 -12.18
C ALA A 110 4.58 2.60 -10.74
N GLU A 111 3.44 1.96 -10.47
CA GLU A 111 2.80 1.94 -9.16
C GLU A 111 3.62 1.18 -8.12
N GLY A 112 4.09 -0.03 -8.46
CA GLY A 112 4.88 -0.82 -7.53
C GLY A 112 6.24 -0.18 -7.22
N ASN A 113 6.86 0.44 -8.23
CA ASN A 113 8.21 1.01 -8.10
C ASN A 113 8.22 2.30 -7.25
N ALA A 114 7.08 3.00 -7.17
CA ALA A 114 6.94 4.20 -6.34
C ALA A 114 7.13 3.91 -4.84
N LYS A 115 6.77 2.72 -4.37
CA LYS A 115 6.88 2.29 -2.97
C LYS A 115 7.97 1.24 -2.72
N PHE A 116 8.59 0.69 -3.76
CA PHE A 116 9.45 -0.49 -3.60
C PHE A 116 10.64 -0.29 -2.65
N VAL A 117 11.37 0.82 -2.80
CA VAL A 117 12.57 1.10 -1.98
C VAL A 117 12.23 1.30 -0.50
N THR A 118 11.02 1.77 -0.18
CA THR A 118 10.60 1.98 1.22
C THR A 118 10.29 0.69 1.96
N LEU A 119 10.19 -0.45 1.25
CA LEU A 119 9.92 -1.78 1.81
C LEU A 119 11.19 -2.53 2.22
N PHE A 120 12.34 -1.85 2.31
CA PHE A 120 13.60 -2.39 2.79
C PHE A 120 14.08 -1.69 4.09
N PRO A 121 13.27 -1.65 5.17
CA PRO A 121 13.74 -1.12 6.44
C PRO A 121 14.86 -2.00 7.02
N LYS A 122 15.70 -1.40 7.86
CA LYS A 122 16.68 -2.15 8.66
C LYS A 122 15.95 -3.14 9.56
N GLY A 123 16.49 -4.35 9.70
CA GLY A 123 15.83 -5.45 10.43
C GLY A 123 14.96 -6.36 9.55
N SER A 124 14.84 -6.06 8.25
CA SER A 124 14.13 -6.92 7.27
C SER A 124 15.09 -7.77 6.42
N GLU A 125 16.32 -7.99 6.90
CA GLU A 125 17.36 -8.72 6.16
C GLU A 125 17.09 -10.23 6.07
N LYS A 126 16.28 -10.77 6.98
CA LYS A 126 16.03 -12.21 7.14
C LYS A 126 14.56 -12.48 7.48
N GLY A 127 14.14 -13.72 7.28
CA GLY A 127 12.77 -14.18 7.54
C GLY A 127 11.92 -14.27 6.27
N GLU A 128 10.76 -14.92 6.38
CA GLU A 128 9.73 -15.01 5.33
C GLU A 128 10.26 -15.44 3.94
N ASN A 129 11.30 -16.29 3.91
CA ASN A 129 11.99 -16.73 2.68
C ASN A 129 12.42 -15.55 1.79
N THR A 130 12.96 -14.50 2.40
CA THR A 130 13.48 -13.36 1.65
C THR A 130 14.72 -13.71 0.83
N GLU A 131 14.65 -13.47 -0.48
CA GLU A 131 15.79 -13.55 -1.40
C GLU A 131 16.58 -12.23 -1.47
N ALA A 132 16.27 -11.24 -0.62
CA ALA A 132 16.95 -9.94 -0.61
C ALA A 132 18.41 -10.09 -0.13
N SER A 133 19.37 -9.67 -0.96
CA SER A 133 20.80 -9.70 -0.60
C SER A 133 21.11 -8.66 0.49
N PRO A 134 21.97 -9.00 1.48
CA PRO A 134 22.51 -8.02 2.44
C PRO A 134 23.15 -6.80 1.78
N LYS A 135 23.58 -6.93 0.52
CA LYS A 135 24.16 -5.85 -0.29
C LYS A 135 23.23 -4.65 -0.40
N ILE A 136 21.90 -4.85 -0.36
CA ILE A 136 20.91 -3.76 -0.42
C ILE A 136 21.14 -2.73 0.70
N TRP A 137 21.45 -3.20 1.91
CA TRP A 137 21.69 -2.30 3.05
C TRP A 137 23.10 -1.72 3.06
N SER A 138 24.11 -2.46 2.57
CA SER A 138 25.47 -1.91 2.44
C SER A 138 25.63 -0.93 1.27
N ASP A 139 24.80 -1.05 0.24
CA ASP A 139 24.79 -0.23 -0.98
C ASP A 139 23.37 0.32 -1.25
N ALA A 140 22.80 0.97 -0.24
CA ALA A 140 21.45 1.54 -0.34
C ALA A 140 21.35 2.60 -1.45
N ALA A 141 22.45 3.34 -1.70
CA ALA A 141 22.52 4.34 -2.76
C ALA A 141 22.45 3.69 -4.16
N GLY A 142 23.24 2.64 -4.41
CA GLY A 142 23.20 1.89 -5.67
C GLY A 142 21.85 1.22 -5.91
N PHE A 143 21.26 0.65 -4.86
CA PHE A 143 19.92 0.05 -4.94
C PHE A 143 18.85 1.10 -5.30
N LYS A 144 18.86 2.25 -4.63
CA LYS A 144 17.95 3.35 -4.97
C LYS A 144 18.17 3.84 -6.40
N ALA A 145 19.42 3.98 -6.83
CA ALA A 145 19.74 4.41 -8.19
C ALA A 145 19.23 3.43 -9.25
N ALA A 146 19.36 2.11 -9.02
CA ALA A 146 18.80 1.09 -9.90
C ALA A 146 17.26 1.19 -10.01
N ASN A 147 16.58 1.41 -8.87
CA ASN A 147 15.13 1.59 -8.84
C ASN A 147 14.67 2.88 -9.56
N GLU A 148 15.38 4.00 -9.39
CA GLU A 148 15.09 5.27 -10.08
C GLU A 148 15.34 5.17 -11.58
N LYS A 149 16.40 4.46 -11.99
CA LYS A 149 16.66 4.17 -13.40
C LYS A 149 15.50 3.39 -14.01
N PHE A 150 15.06 2.31 -13.36
CA PHE A 150 13.90 1.55 -13.80
C PHE A 150 12.64 2.43 -13.89
N LYS A 151 12.38 3.26 -12.86
CA LYS A 151 11.25 4.22 -12.85
C LYS A 151 11.25 5.12 -14.10
N THR A 152 12.42 5.68 -14.40
CA THR A 152 12.60 6.61 -15.51
C THR A 152 12.38 5.93 -16.85
N GLU A 153 12.89 4.71 -17.01
CA GLU A 153 12.69 3.93 -18.23
C GLU A 153 11.25 3.44 -18.40
N VAL A 154 10.55 3.10 -17.31
CA VAL A 154 9.09 2.81 -17.38
C VAL A 154 8.34 4.03 -17.88
N ALA A 155 8.60 5.22 -17.31
CA ALA A 155 7.95 6.45 -17.73
C ALA A 155 8.24 6.79 -19.21
N ALA A 156 9.50 6.60 -19.65
CA ALA A 156 9.88 6.77 -21.05
C ALA A 156 9.15 5.76 -21.96
N ALA A 157 9.05 4.50 -21.54
CA ALA A 157 8.34 3.45 -22.29
C ALA A 157 6.84 3.73 -22.41
N GLN A 158 6.22 4.27 -21.36
CA GLN A 158 4.81 4.69 -21.40
C GLN A 158 4.57 5.80 -22.43
N ALA A 159 5.54 6.69 -22.61
CA ALA A 159 5.46 7.78 -23.58
C ALA A 159 5.81 7.35 -25.02
N SER A 160 6.71 6.37 -25.19
CA SER A 160 7.25 5.99 -26.51
C SER A 160 6.49 4.87 -27.20
N ILE A 161 5.88 3.93 -26.46
CA ILE A 161 5.25 2.75 -27.03
C ILE A 161 3.83 3.08 -27.52
N LYS A 162 3.65 3.00 -28.83
CA LYS A 162 2.37 3.27 -29.52
C LYS A 162 1.95 2.14 -30.47
N ASP A 163 2.87 1.26 -30.82
CA ASP A 163 2.70 0.18 -31.79
C ASP A 163 3.67 -0.98 -31.48
N GLU A 164 3.53 -2.08 -32.22
CA GLU A 164 4.35 -3.27 -32.02
C GLU A 164 5.85 -3.02 -32.27
N ALA A 165 6.19 -2.12 -33.20
CA ALA A 165 7.56 -1.79 -33.53
C ALA A 165 8.25 -1.06 -32.37
N SER A 166 7.62 -0.01 -31.83
CA SER A 166 8.09 0.73 -30.66
C SER A 166 8.13 -0.14 -29.39
N PHE A 167 7.18 -1.07 -29.25
CA PHE A 167 7.18 -2.09 -28.19
C PHE A 167 8.42 -3.00 -28.26
N LYS A 168 8.68 -3.62 -29.43
CA LYS A 168 9.83 -4.51 -29.64
C LYS A 168 11.17 -3.78 -29.49
N ALA A 169 11.23 -2.49 -29.81
CA ALA A 169 12.42 -1.67 -29.62
C ALA A 169 12.68 -1.31 -28.14
N THR A 170 11.63 -1.07 -27.35
CA THR A 170 11.75 -0.48 -26.01
C THR A 170 11.77 -1.51 -24.88
N ILE A 171 10.85 -2.48 -24.90
CA ILE A 171 10.66 -3.40 -23.76
C ILE A 171 11.88 -4.28 -23.46
N PRO A 172 12.66 -4.79 -24.44
CA PRO A 172 13.84 -5.59 -24.11
C PRO A 172 14.87 -4.85 -23.25
N ALA A 173 15.05 -3.53 -23.45
CA ALA A 173 15.93 -2.72 -22.61
C ALA A 173 15.38 -2.60 -21.19
N LEU A 174 14.07 -2.36 -21.05
CA LEU A 174 13.41 -2.29 -19.75
C LEU A 174 13.56 -3.59 -18.95
N LEU A 175 13.37 -4.75 -19.61
CA LEU A 175 13.50 -6.06 -18.95
C LEU A 175 14.94 -6.39 -18.53
N LYS A 176 15.95 -5.80 -19.17
CA LYS A 176 17.36 -5.96 -18.74
C LYS A 176 17.62 -5.33 -17.37
N ASN A 177 16.91 -4.27 -17.00
CA ASN A 177 17.04 -3.69 -15.65
C ASN A 177 16.54 -4.65 -14.56
N CYS A 178 15.53 -5.46 -14.85
CA CYS A 178 15.08 -6.52 -13.94
C CYS A 178 16.24 -7.50 -13.66
N GLY A 179 16.94 -7.93 -14.72
CA GLY A 179 18.12 -8.80 -14.61
C GLY A 179 19.25 -8.15 -13.83
N ALA A 180 19.63 -6.92 -14.18
CA ALA A 180 20.72 -6.20 -13.52
C ALA A 180 20.48 -5.99 -12.01
N CYS A 181 19.25 -5.65 -11.61
CA CYS A 181 18.89 -5.52 -10.21
C CYS A 181 18.91 -6.88 -9.49
N HIS A 182 18.39 -7.94 -10.11
CA HIS A 182 18.41 -9.28 -9.52
C HIS A 182 19.83 -9.84 -9.37
N GLU A 183 20.72 -9.59 -10.34
CA GLU A 183 22.12 -10.02 -10.27
C GLU A 183 22.87 -9.35 -9.11
N ALA A 184 22.61 -8.06 -8.87
CA ALA A 184 23.29 -7.31 -7.81
C ALA A 184 22.68 -7.55 -6.42
N TYR A 185 21.35 -7.66 -6.33
CA TYR A 185 20.62 -7.50 -5.06
C TYR A 185 19.69 -8.66 -4.70
N ARG A 186 19.57 -9.70 -5.53
CA ARG A 186 18.82 -10.92 -5.20
C ARG A 186 19.76 -12.10 -5.00
N VAL A 187 19.58 -12.83 -3.91
CA VAL A 187 20.22 -14.12 -3.70
C VAL A 187 19.58 -15.12 -4.66
N LYS A 188 20.41 -15.87 -5.39
CA LYS A 188 19.95 -17.01 -6.17
C LYS A 188 19.92 -18.20 -5.20
N ASP A 189 18.73 -18.72 -4.93
CA ASP A 189 18.55 -20.02 -4.30
C ASP A 189 19.07 -21.14 -5.22
#